data_AF-A0A8X8YHJ0-F1
#
_entry.id   AF-A0A8X8YHJ0-F1
#
_cell.length_a   1.000
_cell.length_b   1.000
_cell.length_c   1.000
_cell.angle_alpha   90.00
_cell.angle_beta   90.00
_cell.angle_gamma   90.00
#
_symmetry.space_group_name_H-M   'P 1'
#
loop_
_entity.id
_entity.type
_entity.pdbx_description
1 polymer ?
#
loop_
_entity_poly.entity_id
_entity_poly.type
_entity_poly.pdbx_seq_one_letter_code
_entity_poly.pdbx_strand_id
1 'polypeptide(L)'
;MGGEGSNSIPNVDPDYQRLPSFIKVFHQERCKDDMRLPPEFVAIHGYDLPFDCRLVWPNGVRYTVRILKLSNGFFFSSGWREFVRATNVIHGDHLTFTLVDVGVFNVKRFDSATHCPPQGDVDVVVDDDEADCYSPDIDTSDDYVPSDIESDTTVDEDYADDSGALSIDGNPTFVIELTQTNIDRSIEIPLCFWNRHIPMGAIKAGVCLVTEGGMWRCTLKHSSRKIWVKHGWARFKHEHNLVEGVRCHFELVDALLVQFYVWFDHP
;
A
#
# COMPACT_ATOMS: atom_id res chain seq x y z
N MET A 1 -23.68 -44.26 -0.42
CA MET A 1 -23.60 -43.64 0.92
C MET A 1 -22.30 -44.13 1.54
N GLY A 2 -21.36 -43.31 2.02
CA GLY A 2 -21.30 -41.87 2.17
C GLY A 2 -19.88 -41.38 1.86
N GLY A 3 -19.77 -40.10 1.51
CA GLY A 3 -18.51 -39.45 1.19
C GLY A 3 -17.72 -39.14 2.46
N GLU A 4 -16.44 -39.50 2.45
CA GLU A 4 -15.46 -39.01 3.41
C GLU A 4 -15.06 -37.60 2.96
N GLY A 5 -15.55 -36.60 3.70
CA GLY A 5 -15.15 -35.21 3.53
C GLY A 5 -13.66 -35.07 3.83
N SER A 6 -12.88 -34.79 2.80
CA SER A 6 -11.51 -34.31 2.95
C SER A 6 -11.55 -32.91 3.57
N ASN A 7 -11.31 -32.85 4.89
CA ASN A 7 -10.96 -31.59 5.55
C ASN A 7 -9.62 -31.13 5.00
N SER A 8 -9.69 -30.27 3.99
CA SER A 8 -8.55 -29.60 3.41
C SER A 8 -8.03 -28.62 4.45
N ILE A 9 -6.93 -28.99 5.12
CA ILE A 9 -6.14 -28.06 5.94
C ILE A 9 -5.72 -26.93 4.99
N PRO A 10 -6.01 -25.64 5.29
CA PRO A 10 -5.56 -24.56 4.44
C PRO A 10 -4.03 -24.62 4.37
N ASN A 11 -3.51 -24.58 3.14
CA ASN A 11 -2.10 -24.70 2.82
C ASN A 11 -1.34 -23.50 3.41
N VAL A 12 -0.95 -23.60 4.68
CA VAL A 12 -0.11 -22.60 5.35
C VAL A 12 1.30 -22.79 4.82
N ASP A 13 1.83 -21.76 4.18
CA ASP A 13 3.22 -21.71 3.74
C ASP A 13 4.16 -22.18 4.88
N PRO A 14 4.95 -23.24 4.70
CA PRO A 14 5.82 -23.79 5.74
C PRO A 14 6.87 -22.78 6.23
N ASP A 15 7.19 -21.75 5.45
CA ASP A 15 8.11 -20.70 5.86
C ASP A 15 7.47 -19.70 6.84
N TYR A 16 6.14 -19.53 6.82
CA TYR A 16 5.43 -18.67 7.76
C TYR A 16 5.50 -19.19 9.20
N GLN A 17 5.49 -20.51 9.40
CA GLN A 17 5.58 -21.12 10.74
C GLN A 17 6.97 -20.96 11.38
N ARG A 18 7.99 -20.66 10.57
CA ARG A 18 9.38 -20.46 11.03
C ARG A 18 9.67 -19.02 11.43
N LEU A 19 8.75 -18.09 11.14
CA LEU A 19 8.92 -16.68 11.46
C LEU A 19 8.90 -16.43 12.97
N PRO A 20 9.68 -15.46 13.48
CA PRO A 20 9.67 -15.12 14.89
C PRO A 20 8.27 -14.75 15.36
N SER A 21 7.79 -15.42 16.41
CA SER A 21 6.47 -15.15 16.95
C SER A 21 6.41 -15.29 18.47
N PHE A 22 5.42 -14.65 19.07
CA PHE A 22 5.11 -14.77 20.49
C PHE A 22 3.61 -14.68 20.74
N ILE A 23 3.18 -15.23 21.88
CA ILE A 23 1.79 -15.17 22.34
C ILE A 23 1.70 -14.22 23.54
N LYS A 24 0.66 -13.40 23.57
CA LYS A 24 0.35 -12.49 24.67
C LYS A 24 -1.11 -12.64 25.08
N VAL A 25 -1.36 -12.89 26.36
CA VAL A 25 -2.71 -12.80 26.93
C VAL A 25 -3.05 -11.35 27.20
N PHE A 26 -4.17 -10.88 26.65
CA PHE A 26 -4.64 -9.52 26.84
C PHE A 26 -5.35 -9.38 28.19
N HIS A 27 -4.75 -8.59 29.08
CA HIS A 27 -5.37 -8.21 30.35
C HIS A 27 -5.72 -6.74 30.31
N GLN A 28 -7.00 -6.39 30.31
CA GLN A 28 -7.47 -5.01 30.18
C GLN A 28 -6.84 -4.06 31.23
N GLU A 29 -6.63 -4.51 32.46
CA GLU A 29 -6.03 -3.70 33.53
C GLU A 29 -4.55 -3.36 33.29
N ARG A 30 -3.85 -4.17 32.47
CA ARG A 30 -2.39 -4.08 32.28
C ARG A 30 -1.97 -3.79 30.84
N CYS A 31 -2.88 -3.94 29.89
CA CYS A 31 -2.57 -3.91 28.47
C CYS A 31 -3.47 -2.93 27.69
N LYS A 32 -4.28 -2.11 28.36
CA LYS A 32 -5.21 -1.19 27.67
C LYS A 32 -4.51 0.00 27.02
N ASP A 33 -3.52 0.56 27.70
CA ASP A 33 -2.87 1.81 27.27
C ASP A 33 -1.56 1.55 26.51
N ASP A 34 -0.83 0.52 26.90
CA ASP A 34 0.38 0.04 26.27
C ASP A 34 0.52 -1.49 26.43
N MET A 35 1.38 -2.11 25.64
CA MET A 35 1.67 -3.54 25.73
C MET A 35 3.16 -3.77 25.73
N ARG A 36 3.67 -4.33 26.83
CA ARG A 36 5.06 -4.75 26.95
C ARG A 36 5.34 -6.00 26.12
N LEU A 37 6.29 -5.88 25.18
CA LEU A 37 6.79 -6.99 24.40
C LEU A 37 7.52 -8.01 25.30
N PRO A 38 7.45 -9.32 25.00
CA PRO A 38 8.17 -10.33 25.78
C PRO A 38 9.69 -10.05 25.80
N PRO A 39 10.33 -10.07 26.98
CA PRO A 39 11.77 -9.81 27.10
C PRO A 39 12.62 -10.73 26.21
N GLU A 40 12.21 -11.99 26.07
CA GLU A 40 12.90 -13.00 25.26
C GLU A 40 12.85 -12.64 23.77
N PHE A 41 11.69 -12.18 23.30
CA PHE A 41 11.53 -11.72 21.93
C PHE A 41 12.37 -10.46 21.66
N VAL A 42 12.35 -9.51 22.60
CA VAL A 42 13.12 -8.26 22.51
C VAL A 42 14.62 -8.51 22.53
N ALA A 43 15.10 -9.50 23.29
CA ALA A 43 16.52 -9.82 23.35
C ALA A 43 17.09 -10.26 22.00
N ILE A 44 16.28 -10.88 21.15
CA ILE A 44 16.70 -11.42 19.86
C ILE A 44 16.36 -10.45 18.72
N HIS A 45 15.14 -9.90 18.72
CA HIS A 45 14.61 -9.12 17.58
C HIS A 45 14.42 -7.63 17.89
N GLY A 46 14.56 -7.21 19.16
CA GLY A 46 14.19 -5.87 19.60
C GLY A 46 15.12 -4.76 19.10
N TYR A 47 16.40 -5.05 18.84
CA TYR A 47 17.36 -4.05 18.37
C TYR A 47 16.94 -3.46 17.02
N ASP A 48 16.47 -4.33 16.12
CA ASP A 48 16.06 -3.97 14.76
C ASP A 48 14.64 -3.39 14.69
N LEU A 49 13.90 -3.40 15.80
CA LEU A 49 12.55 -2.82 15.81
C LEU A 49 12.60 -1.29 15.64
N PRO A 50 11.94 -0.77 14.59
CA PRO A 50 11.83 0.66 14.35
C PRO A 50 10.91 1.32 15.38
N PHE A 51 10.99 2.66 15.44
CA PHE A 51 10.12 3.45 16.32
C PHE A 51 8.64 3.32 15.93
N ASP A 52 8.31 3.36 14.64
CA ASP A 52 6.96 3.14 14.13
C ASP A 52 6.85 1.70 13.61
N CYS A 53 5.96 0.91 14.20
CA CYS A 53 5.63 -0.46 13.84
C CYS A 53 4.19 -0.56 13.30
N ARG A 54 3.88 -1.66 12.61
CA ARG A 54 2.54 -1.94 12.05
C ARG A 54 2.02 -3.28 12.59
N LEU A 55 0.78 -3.28 13.06
CA LEU A 55 0.02 -4.48 13.40
C LEU A 55 -0.99 -4.75 12.28
N VAL A 56 -0.92 -5.91 11.64
CA VAL A 56 -1.81 -6.34 10.57
C VAL A 56 -2.80 -7.36 11.15
N TRP A 57 -4.09 -7.03 11.12
CA TRP A 57 -5.16 -7.89 11.63
C TRP A 57 -5.62 -8.91 10.56
N PRO A 58 -6.34 -10.00 10.90
CA PRO A 58 -6.74 -11.03 9.92
C PRO A 58 -7.56 -10.52 8.73
N ASN A 59 -8.38 -9.49 8.91
CA ASN A 59 -9.08 -8.80 7.82
C ASN A 59 -8.18 -7.91 6.94
N GLY A 60 -6.87 -7.91 7.17
CA GLY A 60 -5.88 -7.14 6.41
C GLY A 60 -5.75 -5.67 6.85
N VAL A 61 -6.60 -5.17 7.76
CA VAL A 61 -6.53 -3.81 8.28
C VAL A 61 -5.23 -3.62 9.06
N ARG A 62 -4.60 -2.46 8.86
CA ARG A 62 -3.26 -2.16 9.39
C ARG A 62 -3.34 -1.04 10.41
N TYR A 63 -2.74 -1.27 11.57
CA TYR A 63 -2.75 -0.34 12.68
C TYR A 63 -1.32 0.09 13.00
N THR A 64 -1.07 1.39 12.96
CA THR A 64 0.25 1.94 13.30
C THR A 64 0.39 2.01 14.82
N VAL A 65 1.48 1.47 15.35
CA VAL A 65 1.82 1.52 16.77
C VAL A 65 3.27 1.97 16.96
N ARG A 66 3.57 2.70 18.04
CA ARG A 66 4.94 3.14 18.32
C ARG A 66 5.60 2.33 19.42
N ILE A 67 6.86 1.99 19.20
CA ILE A 67 7.73 1.38 20.20
C ILE A 67 8.30 2.45 21.12
N LEU A 68 8.00 2.32 22.41
CA LEU A 68 8.67 3.05 23.48
C LEU A 68 9.73 2.14 24.12
N LYS A 69 10.99 2.58 24.08
CA LYS A 69 12.14 1.88 24.68
C LYS A 69 12.41 2.47 26.06
N LEU A 70 12.14 1.71 27.11
CA LEU A 70 12.39 2.08 28.51
C LEU A 70 13.46 1.16 29.11
N SER A 71 14.05 1.56 30.24
CA SER A 71 15.05 0.75 30.94
C SER A 71 14.52 -0.63 31.36
N ASN A 72 13.21 -0.76 31.53
CA ASN A 72 12.54 -1.99 31.93
C ASN A 72 11.94 -2.79 30.74
N GLY A 73 12.11 -2.34 29.49
CA GLY A 73 11.66 -3.09 28.31
C GLY A 73 11.09 -2.23 27.18
N PHE A 74 10.51 -2.92 26.20
CA PHE A 74 9.96 -2.31 24.99
C PHE A 74 8.44 -2.44 25.02
N PHE A 75 7.74 -1.39 24.57
CA PHE A 75 6.30 -1.29 24.67
C PHE A 75 5.69 -0.82 23.35
N PHE A 76 4.65 -1.48 22.86
CA PHE A 76 3.70 -0.83 21.97
C PHE A 76 2.91 0.18 22.78
N SER A 77 2.99 1.46 22.41
CA SER A 77 2.45 2.57 23.20
C SER A 77 1.42 3.36 22.38
N SER A 78 1.82 4.46 21.75
CA SER A 78 0.94 5.25 20.87
C SER A 78 0.39 4.38 19.74
N GLY A 79 -0.92 4.45 19.48
CA GLY A 79 -1.63 3.64 18.48
C GLY A 79 -2.12 2.28 18.98
N TRP A 80 -1.60 1.79 20.11
CA TRP A 80 -1.99 0.49 20.65
C TRP A 80 -3.44 0.49 21.17
N ARG A 81 -3.84 1.56 21.87
CA ARG A 81 -5.21 1.69 22.41
C ARG A 81 -6.25 1.72 21.28
N GLU A 82 -5.93 2.39 20.19
CA GLU A 82 -6.78 2.47 19.00
C GLU A 82 -6.92 1.09 18.33
N PHE A 83 -5.82 0.34 18.21
CA PHE A 83 -5.83 -1.06 17.75
C PHE A 83 -6.77 -1.92 18.59
N VAL A 84 -6.64 -1.90 19.93
CA VAL A 84 -7.49 -2.69 20.83
C VAL A 84 -8.96 -2.36 20.66
N ARG A 85 -9.30 -1.07 20.53
CA ARG A 85 -10.68 -0.61 20.34
C ARG A 85 -11.25 -1.07 19.01
N ALA A 86 -10.49 -0.91 17.92
CA ALA A 86 -10.96 -1.22 16.57
C ALA A 86 -11.10 -2.73 16.32
N THR A 87 -10.25 -3.54 16.95
CA THR A 87 -10.29 -5.00 16.82
C THR A 87 -11.17 -5.68 17.86
N ASN A 88 -11.79 -4.94 18.78
CA ASN A 88 -12.62 -5.48 19.85
C ASN A 88 -11.92 -6.62 20.64
N VAL A 89 -10.62 -6.45 20.92
CA VAL A 89 -9.87 -7.39 21.77
C VAL A 89 -10.32 -7.23 23.22
N ILE A 90 -10.70 -8.33 23.86
CA ILE A 90 -11.28 -8.35 25.21
C ILE A 90 -10.37 -9.06 26.21
N HIS A 91 -10.65 -8.87 27.50
CA HIS A 91 -9.89 -9.49 28.59
C HIS A 91 -9.88 -11.02 28.46
N GLY A 92 -8.69 -11.61 28.45
CA GLY A 92 -8.49 -13.06 28.33
C GLY A 92 -8.17 -13.53 26.90
N ASP A 93 -8.28 -12.65 25.90
CA ASP A 93 -7.92 -12.99 24.53
C ASP A 93 -6.43 -13.33 24.43
N HIS A 94 -6.12 -14.43 23.74
CA HIS A 94 -4.76 -14.83 23.44
C HIS A 94 -4.40 -14.29 22.06
N LEU A 95 -3.43 -13.39 21.98
CA LEU A 95 -2.98 -12.80 20.72
C LEU A 95 -1.65 -13.40 20.31
N THR A 96 -1.57 -13.87 19.07
CA THR A 96 -0.31 -14.28 18.45
C THR A 96 0.23 -13.13 17.60
N PHE A 97 1.49 -12.77 17.80
CA PHE A 97 2.22 -11.78 17.02
C PHE A 97 3.31 -12.49 16.24
N THR A 98 3.28 -12.41 14.92
CA THR A 98 4.32 -12.95 14.02
C THR A 98 5.03 -11.79 13.35
N LEU A 99 6.34 -11.64 13.58
CA LEU A 99 7.16 -10.64 12.91
C LEU A 99 7.44 -11.12 11.48
N VAL A 100 6.77 -10.50 10.51
CA VAL A 100 6.85 -10.89 9.09
C VAL A 100 7.84 -10.02 8.31
N ASP A 101 8.15 -8.83 8.84
CA ASP A 101 9.15 -7.91 8.31
C ASP A 101 9.59 -6.94 9.43
N VAL A 102 10.61 -6.11 9.19
CA VAL A 102 11.14 -5.13 10.14
C VAL A 102 10.02 -4.19 10.64
N GLY A 103 9.61 -4.39 11.89
CA GLY A 103 8.53 -3.61 12.52
C GLY A 103 7.12 -3.94 12.02
N VAL A 104 6.92 -5.03 11.27
CA VAL A 104 5.60 -5.47 10.80
C VAL A 104 5.21 -6.77 11.49
N PHE A 105 4.10 -6.73 12.21
CA PHE A 105 3.58 -7.88 12.93
C PHE A 105 2.21 -8.27 12.36
N ASN A 106 2.07 -9.50 11.92
CA ASN A 106 0.75 -10.10 11.78
C ASN A 106 0.22 -10.46 13.16
N VAL A 107 -1.00 -10.01 13.47
CA VAL A 107 -1.65 -10.26 14.75
C VAL A 107 -2.91 -11.07 14.51
N LYS A 108 -3.09 -12.15 15.28
CA LYS A 108 -4.27 -13.01 15.21
C LYS A 108 -4.75 -13.35 16.62
N ARG A 109 -6.06 -13.43 16.83
CA ARG A 109 -6.59 -14.13 18.00
C ARG A 109 -6.31 -15.63 17.85
N PHE A 110 -5.79 -16.22 18.92
CA PHE A 110 -5.54 -17.64 19.02
C PHE A 110 -6.81 -18.33 19.51
N ASP A 111 -7.39 -19.14 18.65
CA ASP A 111 -8.43 -20.11 19.00
C ASP A 111 -7.80 -21.50 19.09
N SER A 112 -7.85 -22.10 20.28
CA SER A 112 -7.31 -23.44 20.54
C SER A 112 -8.13 -24.56 19.91
N ALA A 113 -9.38 -24.30 19.52
CA ALA A 113 -10.25 -25.30 18.89
C ALA A 113 -10.10 -25.34 17.36
N THR A 114 -9.91 -24.19 16.71
CA THR A 114 -9.91 -24.10 15.25
C THR A 114 -8.55 -23.77 14.64
N HIS A 115 -7.59 -23.25 15.42
CA HIS A 115 -6.33 -22.69 14.92
C HIS A 115 -6.50 -21.60 13.83
N CYS A 116 -7.72 -21.11 13.61
CA CYS A 116 -8.06 -20.05 12.68
C CYS A 116 -8.56 -18.82 13.44
N PRO A 117 -8.45 -17.61 12.88
CA PRO A 117 -9.05 -16.43 13.49
C PRO A 117 -10.58 -16.58 13.57
N PRO A 118 -11.23 -16.04 14.62
CA PRO A 118 -12.69 -15.95 14.71
C PRO A 118 -13.29 -15.28 13.47
N GLN A 119 -14.51 -15.67 13.06
CA GLN A 119 -15.13 -15.16 11.84
C GLN A 119 -15.31 -13.63 11.84
N GLY A 120 -15.64 -13.04 12.99
CA GLY A 120 -15.72 -11.58 13.14
C GLY A 120 -14.38 -10.83 13.01
N ASP A 121 -13.23 -11.53 12.99
CA ASP A 121 -11.91 -10.92 12.79
C ASP A 121 -11.50 -10.88 11.30
N VAL A 122 -12.17 -11.67 10.46
CA VAL A 122 -11.89 -11.76 9.01
C VAL A 122 -12.89 -10.95 8.18
N ASP A 123 -14.06 -10.62 8.73
CA ASP A 123 -15.06 -9.81 8.04
C ASP A 123 -14.51 -8.39 7.78
N VAL A 124 -14.58 -7.98 6.51
CA VAL A 124 -14.29 -6.61 6.09
C VAL A 124 -15.50 -5.77 6.51
N VAL A 125 -15.28 -4.73 7.31
CA VAL A 125 -16.32 -3.73 7.57
C VAL A 125 -16.70 -3.10 6.23
N VAL A 126 -17.86 -3.48 5.70
CA VAL A 126 -18.52 -2.77 4.61
C VAL A 126 -19.04 -1.50 5.25
N ASP A 127 -18.51 -0.34 4.87
CA ASP A 127 -19.10 0.95 5.26
C ASP A 127 -20.50 1.00 4.63
N ASP A 128 -21.52 0.77 5.45
CA ASP A 128 -22.93 0.97 5.12
C ASP A 128 -23.27 2.43 5.43
N ASP A 129 -22.74 3.35 4.62
CA ASP A 129 -23.11 4.76 4.61
C ASP A 129 -23.22 5.22 3.13
N GLU A 130 -24.03 4.52 2.35
CA GLU A 130 -24.53 5.03 1.07
C GLU A 130 -25.73 5.96 1.37
N ALA A 131 -25.43 7.18 1.82
CA ALA A 131 -26.43 8.23 1.92
C ALA A 131 -26.75 8.75 0.50
N ASP A 132 -27.84 8.22 -0.05
CA ASP A 132 -28.56 8.68 -1.22
C ASP A 132 -28.46 10.21 -1.45
N CYS A 133 -27.64 10.63 -2.42
CA CYS A 133 -27.70 11.99 -2.93
C CYS A 133 -28.76 12.09 -4.03
N TYR A 134 -30.04 12.12 -3.64
CA TYR A 134 -31.12 12.58 -4.53
C TYR A 134 -30.81 14.02 -4.97
N SER A 135 -30.34 14.19 -6.20
CA SER A 135 -30.38 15.48 -6.88
C SER A 135 -31.82 15.75 -7.33
N PRO A 136 -32.40 16.93 -7.07
CA PRO A 136 -33.74 17.23 -7.55
C PRO A 136 -33.72 17.43 -9.07
N ASP A 137 -34.71 16.84 -9.74
CA ASP A 137 -34.98 16.98 -11.17
C ASP A 137 -35.11 18.45 -11.57
N ILE A 138 -34.26 18.90 -12.49
CA ILE A 138 -34.42 20.17 -13.18
C ILE A 138 -35.07 19.87 -14.53
N ASP A 139 -36.38 20.08 -14.57
CA ASP A 139 -37.16 20.22 -15.79
C ASP A 139 -36.55 21.33 -16.66
N THR A 140 -36.06 20.99 -17.84
CA THR A 140 -35.73 21.99 -18.88
C THR A 140 -36.12 21.41 -20.23
N SER A 141 -37.36 21.74 -20.59
CA SER A 141 -37.93 21.87 -21.93
C SER A 141 -36.92 21.88 -23.07
N ASP A 142 -37.12 20.94 -23.98
CA ASP A 142 -36.68 20.96 -25.37
C ASP A 142 -37.04 22.29 -26.04
N ASP A 143 -36.09 22.85 -26.81
CA ASP A 143 -36.30 23.58 -28.07
C ASP A 143 -34.95 24.12 -28.60
N TYR A 144 -34.20 23.28 -29.32
CA TYR A 144 -33.15 23.78 -30.23
C TYR A 144 -33.20 23.05 -31.57
N VAL A 145 -33.62 23.81 -32.59
CA VAL A 145 -33.71 23.40 -34.00
C VAL A 145 -32.35 23.66 -34.67
N PRO A 146 -31.75 22.69 -35.37
CA PRO A 146 -30.50 22.92 -36.10
C PRO A 146 -30.77 23.70 -37.39
N SER A 147 -29.88 24.66 -37.71
CA SER A 147 -29.81 25.23 -39.06
C SER A 147 -28.42 25.00 -39.63
N ASP A 148 -28.43 24.39 -40.81
CA ASP A 148 -27.28 24.02 -41.62
C ASP A 148 -26.49 25.25 -42.07
N ILE A 149 -25.17 25.23 -41.85
CA ILE A 149 -24.24 25.92 -42.74
C ILE A 149 -22.94 25.11 -42.80
N GLU A 150 -22.62 24.66 -44.01
CA GLU A 150 -21.34 24.06 -44.36
C GLU A 150 -20.21 25.09 -44.18
N SER A 151 -19.10 24.67 -43.57
CA SER A 151 -17.84 25.38 -43.61
C SER A 151 -16.71 24.40 -43.33
N ASP A 152 -16.15 23.90 -44.43
CA ASP A 152 -14.90 23.17 -44.55
C ASP A 152 -13.70 24.00 -44.08
N THR A 153 -12.98 23.52 -43.05
CA THR A 153 -11.54 23.76 -42.88
C THR A 153 -10.88 22.63 -42.07
N THR A 154 -10.21 21.73 -42.80
CA THR A 154 -8.86 21.17 -42.58
C THR A 154 -8.33 20.84 -41.17
N VAL A 155 -8.05 19.53 -41.00
CA VAL A 155 -7.03 18.86 -40.16
C VAL A 155 -7.04 19.10 -38.64
N ASP A 156 -7.42 18.06 -37.91
CA ASP A 156 -6.61 17.58 -36.77
C ASP A 156 -6.76 16.06 -36.69
N GLU A 157 -5.65 15.38 -36.99
CA GLU A 157 -5.43 13.97 -36.70
C GLU A 157 -5.25 13.84 -35.19
N ASP A 158 -6.13 13.09 -34.52
CA ASP A 158 -5.85 12.38 -33.26
C ASP A 158 -7.04 11.46 -32.92
N TYR A 159 -7.39 10.57 -33.84
CA TYR A 159 -8.09 9.33 -33.45
C TYR A 159 -7.01 8.35 -33.00
N ALA A 160 -6.62 8.48 -31.73
CA ALA A 160 -5.75 7.50 -31.09
C ALA A 160 -6.42 6.12 -31.19
N ASP A 161 -5.68 5.28 -31.89
CA ASP A 161 -5.87 3.88 -32.22
C ASP A 161 -6.47 3.06 -31.07
N ASP A 162 -7.63 2.49 -31.36
CA ASP A 162 -8.24 1.37 -30.66
C ASP A 162 -7.38 0.11 -30.89
N SER A 163 -6.20 0.08 -30.27
CA SER A 163 -5.33 -1.08 -30.23
C SER A 163 -5.41 -1.73 -28.85
N GLY A 164 -6.42 -2.57 -28.69
CA GLY A 164 -6.31 -3.79 -27.89
C GLY A 164 -6.42 -3.60 -26.38
N ALA A 165 -7.61 -3.91 -25.86
CA ALA A 165 -7.80 -4.34 -24.49
C ALA A 165 -6.68 -5.30 -24.04
N LEU A 166 -5.78 -4.81 -23.19
CA LEU A 166 -5.01 -5.67 -22.29
C LEU A 166 -5.85 -5.87 -21.04
N SER A 167 -6.45 -7.04 -21.01
CA SER A 167 -7.14 -7.67 -19.89
C SER A 167 -6.46 -7.45 -18.53
N ILE A 168 -7.25 -7.05 -17.53
CA ILE A 168 -7.43 -7.73 -16.22
C ILE A 168 -6.14 -7.91 -15.36
N ASP A 169 -6.10 -7.23 -14.20
CA ASP A 169 -5.14 -7.44 -13.08
C ASP A 169 -3.64 -7.14 -13.34
N GLY A 170 -3.34 -5.97 -13.91
CA GLY A 170 -1.97 -5.43 -13.98
C GLY A 170 -1.69 -4.36 -12.92
N ASN A 171 -0.45 -4.30 -12.42
CA ASN A 171 0.01 -3.18 -11.59
C ASN A 171 -0.15 -1.85 -12.36
N PRO A 172 -0.50 -0.73 -11.69
CA PRO A 172 -0.72 0.53 -12.38
C PRO A 172 0.61 1.04 -12.97
N THR A 173 0.56 1.47 -14.24
CA THR A 173 1.72 1.91 -15.02
C THR A 173 1.58 3.34 -15.57
N PHE A 174 2.69 4.01 -15.81
CA PHE A 174 2.76 5.24 -16.60
C PHE A 174 4.08 5.35 -17.37
N VAL A 175 4.10 6.17 -18.43
CA VAL A 175 5.26 6.35 -19.31
C VAL A 175 5.66 7.82 -19.35
N ILE A 176 6.97 8.10 -19.34
CA ILE A 176 7.53 9.44 -19.50
C ILE A 176 8.58 9.42 -20.61
N GLU A 177 8.39 10.30 -21.59
CA GLU A 177 9.41 10.60 -22.60
C GLU A 177 10.35 11.70 -22.08
N LEU A 178 11.65 11.42 -22.09
CA LEU A 178 12.66 12.37 -21.63
C LEU A 178 12.89 13.45 -22.69
N THR A 179 12.63 14.70 -22.33
CA THR A 179 12.83 15.89 -23.17
C THR A 179 13.80 16.84 -22.50
N GLN A 180 14.31 17.82 -23.25
CA GLN A 180 15.17 18.89 -22.72
C GLN A 180 14.59 19.59 -21.46
N THR A 181 13.26 19.60 -21.28
CA THR A 181 12.58 20.30 -20.17
C THR A 181 12.43 19.48 -18.89
N ASN A 182 12.49 18.15 -18.96
CA ASN A 182 12.24 17.25 -17.82
C ASN A 182 13.47 16.37 -17.46
N ILE A 183 14.50 16.33 -18.31
CA ILE A 183 15.66 15.45 -18.15
C ILE A 183 16.61 15.88 -17.03
N ASP A 184 16.53 17.14 -16.57
CA ASP A 184 17.69 17.81 -15.96
C ASP A 184 18.00 17.33 -14.53
N ARG A 185 17.03 17.34 -13.60
CA ARG A 185 17.30 17.01 -12.18
C ARG A 185 16.21 16.23 -11.43
N SER A 186 14.99 16.20 -11.93
CA SER A 186 13.88 15.52 -11.27
C SER A 186 12.85 15.08 -12.28
N ILE A 187 12.23 13.94 -12.03
CA ILE A 187 11.12 13.43 -12.83
C ILE A 187 9.82 13.56 -12.03
N GLU A 188 8.80 14.16 -12.65
CA GLU A 188 7.48 14.37 -12.06
C GLU A 188 6.60 13.14 -12.31
N ILE A 189 5.93 12.63 -11.26
CA ILE A 189 4.97 11.53 -11.43
C ILE A 189 3.62 12.15 -11.85
N PRO A 190 2.92 11.61 -12.86
CA PRO A 190 1.67 12.17 -13.36
C PRO A 190 0.63 12.37 -12.26
N LEU A 191 -0.05 13.52 -12.28
CA LEU A 191 -0.98 13.94 -11.23
C LEU A 191 -2.07 12.89 -10.93
N CYS A 192 -2.71 12.40 -11.99
CA CYS A 192 -3.76 11.39 -11.86
C CYS A 192 -3.23 10.06 -11.31
N PHE A 193 -1.99 9.71 -11.63
CA PHE A 193 -1.38 8.47 -11.19
C PHE A 193 -1.11 8.49 -9.68
N TRP A 194 -0.43 9.53 -9.19
CA TRP A 194 -0.05 9.56 -7.77
C TRP A 194 -1.24 9.82 -6.85
N ASN A 195 -2.24 10.62 -7.24
CA ASN A 195 -3.45 10.79 -6.44
C ASN A 195 -4.23 9.49 -6.24
N ARG A 196 -4.21 8.62 -7.25
CA ARG A 196 -4.98 7.38 -7.24
C ARG A 196 -4.24 6.21 -6.61
N HIS A 197 -2.92 6.15 -6.79
CA HIS A 197 -2.14 4.95 -6.48
C HIS A 197 -1.06 5.16 -5.42
N ILE A 198 -0.72 6.41 -5.04
CA ILE A 198 0.34 6.70 -4.07
C ILE A 198 -0.26 7.39 -2.85
N PRO A 199 -0.38 6.69 -1.70
CA PRO A 199 -0.94 7.29 -0.51
C PRO A 199 0.01 8.37 0.04
N MET A 200 -0.56 9.50 0.45
CA MET A 200 0.18 10.65 0.99
C MET A 200 1.14 10.29 2.14
N GLY A 201 0.81 9.26 2.91
CA GLY A 201 1.66 8.75 4.00
C GLY A 201 2.95 8.07 3.52
N ALA A 202 2.96 7.49 2.31
CA ALA A 202 4.12 6.80 1.74
C ALA A 202 5.17 7.76 1.16
N ILE A 203 4.80 9.01 0.86
CA ILE A 203 5.70 10.04 0.29
C ILE A 203 6.92 10.31 1.18
N LYS A 204 6.78 10.16 2.51
CA LYS A 204 7.88 10.37 3.48
C LYS A 204 8.92 9.24 3.47
N ALA A 205 8.58 8.06 2.96
CA ALA A 205 9.48 6.90 2.90
C ALA A 205 10.49 6.99 1.74
N GLY A 206 10.23 7.84 0.74
CA GLY A 206 11.02 7.93 -0.49
C GLY A 206 10.40 7.13 -1.62
N VAL A 207 11.17 6.87 -2.67
CA VAL A 207 10.79 6.02 -3.81
C VAL A 207 11.92 5.08 -4.15
N CYS A 208 11.60 3.86 -4.50
CA CYS A 208 12.56 2.87 -4.96
C CYS A 208 12.32 2.60 -6.44
N LEU A 209 13.31 2.89 -7.28
CA LEU A 209 13.30 2.50 -8.68
C LEU A 209 14.03 1.17 -8.79
N VAL A 210 13.42 0.16 -9.41
CA VAL A 210 13.98 -1.16 -9.60
C VAL A 210 14.07 -1.42 -11.09
N THR A 211 15.20 -1.95 -11.54
CA THR A 211 15.39 -2.44 -12.91
C THR A 211 15.96 -3.85 -12.83
N GLU A 212 16.15 -4.51 -13.97
CA GLU A 212 16.83 -5.82 -14.01
C GLU A 212 18.22 -5.79 -13.34
N GLY A 213 18.90 -4.64 -13.37
CA GLY A 213 20.27 -4.48 -12.89
C GLY A 213 20.40 -4.09 -11.42
N GLY A 214 19.32 -3.78 -10.71
CA GLY A 214 19.41 -3.39 -9.30
C GLY A 214 18.26 -2.54 -8.76
N MET A 215 18.52 -1.88 -7.64
CA MET A 215 17.56 -1.04 -6.92
C MET A 215 18.19 0.30 -6.54
N TRP A 216 17.48 1.38 -6.85
CA TRP A 216 17.91 2.75 -6.63
C TRP A 216 16.94 3.48 -5.71
N ARG A 217 17.41 3.75 -4.49
CA ARG A 217 16.64 4.53 -3.53
C ARG A 217 16.75 6.02 -3.84
N CYS A 218 15.61 6.66 -4.09
CA CYS A 218 15.49 8.08 -4.33
C CYS A 218 14.56 8.73 -3.29
N THR A 219 14.54 10.07 -3.26
CA THR A 219 13.65 10.83 -2.39
C THR A 219 12.45 11.33 -3.19
N LEU A 220 11.23 11.18 -2.65
CA LEU A 220 10.07 11.90 -3.18
C LEU A 220 9.94 13.27 -2.53
N LYS A 221 9.68 14.28 -3.34
CA LYS A 221 9.25 15.61 -2.90
C LYS A 221 7.86 15.86 -3.42
N HIS A 222 7.06 16.57 -2.63
CA HIS A 222 5.66 16.84 -2.93
C HIS A 222 5.31 18.28 -2.59
N SER A 223 4.42 18.87 -3.40
CA SER A 223 3.61 20.04 -3.11
C SER A 223 2.13 19.70 -3.37
N SER A 224 1.20 20.59 -3.01
CA SER A 224 -0.24 20.35 -3.18
C SER A 224 -0.69 20.03 -4.62
N ARG A 225 0.16 20.23 -5.63
CA ARG A 225 -0.16 19.98 -7.04
C ARG A 225 0.76 19.00 -7.75
N LYS A 226 1.89 18.61 -7.14
CA LYS A 226 2.96 17.86 -7.82
C LYS A 226 3.71 16.95 -6.87
N ILE A 227 4.14 15.80 -7.38
CA ILE A 227 5.14 14.95 -6.72
C ILE A 227 6.25 14.63 -7.72
N TRP A 228 7.50 14.68 -7.27
CA TRP A 228 8.64 14.40 -8.14
C TRP A 228 9.75 13.66 -7.41
N VAL A 229 10.44 12.82 -8.17
CA VAL A 229 11.62 12.10 -7.71
C VAL A 229 12.80 13.04 -7.73
N LYS A 230 13.49 13.15 -6.60
CA LYS A 230 14.67 13.97 -6.37
C LYS A 230 15.72 13.13 -5.65
N HIS A 231 16.98 13.58 -5.60
CA HIS A 231 18.10 12.93 -4.89
C HIS A 231 18.20 11.42 -5.14
N GLY A 232 19.06 11.03 -6.09
CA GLY A 232 19.16 9.64 -6.59
C GLY A 232 18.84 9.54 -8.07
N TRP A 233 17.91 10.37 -8.56
CA TRP A 233 17.54 10.45 -9.98
C TRP A 233 18.71 10.75 -10.92
N ALA A 234 19.56 11.74 -10.59
CA ALA A 234 20.71 12.08 -11.43
C ALA A 234 21.71 10.92 -11.59
N ARG A 235 21.89 10.11 -10.53
CA ARG A 235 22.73 8.92 -10.54
C ARG A 235 22.08 7.80 -11.36
N PHE A 236 20.78 7.55 -11.15
CA PHE A 236 20.00 6.60 -11.93
C PHE A 236 20.07 6.90 -13.43
N LYS A 237 19.86 8.17 -13.81
CA LYS A 237 20.01 8.64 -15.19
C LYS A 237 21.40 8.35 -15.77
N HIS A 238 22.46 8.63 -15.01
CA HIS A 238 23.83 8.43 -15.47
C HIS A 238 24.17 6.94 -15.65
N GLU A 239 23.76 6.10 -14.71
CA GLU A 239 24.02 4.65 -14.75
C GLU A 239 23.26 3.94 -15.88
N HIS A 240 22.09 4.46 -16.27
CA HIS A 240 21.28 3.91 -17.36
C HIS A 240 21.44 4.64 -18.70
N ASN A 241 22.40 5.55 -18.84
CA ASN A 241 22.64 6.33 -20.07
C ASN A 241 21.38 7.02 -20.63
N LEU A 242 20.48 7.51 -19.76
CA LEU A 242 19.22 8.08 -20.23
C LEU A 242 19.47 9.46 -20.86
N VAL A 243 19.13 9.57 -22.14
CA VAL A 243 19.27 10.78 -22.98
C VAL A 243 17.89 11.26 -23.46
N GLU A 244 17.87 12.43 -24.10
CA GLU A 244 16.66 12.96 -24.73
C GLU A 244 16.11 12.00 -25.79
N GLY A 245 14.79 11.83 -25.83
CA GLY A 245 14.08 10.89 -26.70
C GLY A 245 13.88 9.49 -26.10
N VAL A 246 14.51 9.15 -24.97
CA VAL A 246 14.30 7.86 -24.30
C VAL A 246 12.93 7.83 -23.60
N ARG A 247 12.17 6.76 -23.78
CA ARG A 247 10.91 6.51 -23.06
C ARG A 247 11.16 5.64 -21.84
N CYS A 248 10.80 6.16 -20.68
CA CYS A 248 10.88 5.46 -19.40
C CYS A 248 9.49 4.97 -19.00
N HIS A 249 9.36 3.67 -18.75
CA HIS A 249 8.14 3.05 -18.25
C HIS A 249 8.25 2.81 -16.75
N PHE A 250 7.17 3.07 -16.02
CA PHE A 250 7.12 2.91 -14.57
C PHE A 250 5.90 2.07 -14.18
N GLU A 251 6.13 0.92 -13.55
CA GLU A 251 5.10 0.03 -13.00
C GLU A 251 5.15 0.05 -11.48
N LEU A 252 4.06 0.41 -10.81
CA LEU A 252 4.00 0.48 -9.35
C LEU A 252 3.79 -0.91 -8.76
N VAL A 253 4.87 -1.53 -8.29
CA VAL A 253 4.86 -2.89 -7.72
C VAL A 253 4.56 -2.89 -6.20
N ASP A 254 4.79 -1.76 -5.51
CA ASP A 254 4.37 -1.57 -4.11
C ASP A 254 4.01 -0.09 -3.87
N ALA A 255 2.71 0.19 -3.70
CA ALA A 255 2.19 1.52 -3.44
C ALA A 255 2.59 2.10 -2.06
N LEU A 256 2.90 1.25 -1.07
CA LEU A 256 3.18 1.66 0.30
C LEU A 256 4.66 1.93 0.54
N LEU A 257 5.53 1.25 -0.20
CA LEU A 257 6.96 1.56 -0.27
C LEU A 257 7.29 2.55 -1.41
N VAL A 258 6.29 2.86 -2.24
CA VAL A 258 6.44 3.60 -3.51
C VAL A 258 7.59 3.00 -4.32
N GLN A 259 7.43 1.73 -4.67
CA GLN A 259 8.40 1.00 -5.48
C GLN A 259 7.89 0.89 -6.91
N PHE A 260 8.73 1.36 -7.85
CA PHE A 260 8.50 1.21 -9.27
C PHE A 260 9.46 0.21 -9.88
N TYR A 261 8.96 -0.72 -10.68
CA TYR A 261 9.76 -1.39 -11.69
C TYR A 261 9.87 -0.49 -12.92
N VAL A 262 11.08 -0.34 -13.47
CA VAL A 262 11.40 0.63 -14.51
C VAL A 262 12.16 -0.04 -15.65
N TRP A 263 11.69 0.20 -16.88
CA TRP A 263 12.37 -0.22 -18.12
C TRP A 263 12.33 0.91 -19.16
N PHE A 264 13.13 0.77 -20.23
CA PHE A 264 13.39 1.86 -21.16
C PHE A 264 13.32 1.41 -22.62
N ASP A 265 12.74 2.25 -23.46
CA ASP A 265 12.84 2.15 -24.92
C ASP A 265 13.79 3.25 -25.42
N HIS A 266 14.83 2.83 -26.13
CA HIS A 266 15.77 3.76 -26.77
C HIS A 266 15.32 4.03 -28.21
N PRO A 267 15.43 5.29 -28.69
CA PRO A 267 15.15 5.65 -30.08
C PRO A 267 16.13 5.04 -31.08
#